data_AF-A0A6C7SDN7-F1
#
_entry.id   AF-A0A6C7SDN7-F1
#
_cell.length_a   1.000
_cell.length_b   1.000
_cell.length_c   1.000
_cell.angle_alpha   90.00
_cell.angle_beta   90.00
_cell.angle_gamma   90.00
#
_symmetry.space_group_name_H-M   'P 1'
#
loop_
_entity.id
_entity.type
_entity.pdbx_description
1 polymer ?
#
loop_
_entity_poly.entity_id
_entity_poly.type
_entity_poly.pdbx_seq_one_letter_code
_entity_poly.pdbx_strand_id
1 'polypeptide(L)'
;MSKAFTLFELIISLILFTFITSLLSKPLMDFYHLNFTALHTNNLITQAHLNLLKIEKLIQNCINITFSQNTLKCLLKDELISLKDNKLYLINSALILENNHTLYSP
;
A
#
# COMPACT_ATOMS: atom_id res chain seq x y z
N MET A 1 5.21 5.87 67.18
CA MET A 1 5.90 4.70 66.59
C MET A 1 5.31 4.23 65.25
N SER A 2 4.20 4.78 64.73
CA SER A 2 3.60 4.31 63.48
C SER A 2 4.34 4.69 62.18
N LYS A 3 5.06 5.83 62.16
CA LYS A 3 5.72 6.34 60.94
C LYS A 3 6.92 5.51 60.44
N ALA A 4 7.60 4.79 61.33
CA ALA A 4 8.72 3.93 60.93
C ALA A 4 8.23 2.64 60.25
N PHE A 5 7.06 2.15 60.66
CA PHE A 5 6.44 0.95 60.10
C PHE A 5 6.01 1.17 58.64
N THR A 6 5.44 2.34 58.34
CA THR A 6 5.04 2.73 56.99
C THR A 6 6.22 2.92 56.04
N LEU A 7 7.39 3.34 56.57
CA LEU A 7 8.59 3.57 55.76
C LEU A 7 9.24 2.24 55.36
N PHE A 8 9.27 1.27 56.27
CA PHE A 8 9.75 -0.08 56.00
C PHE A 8 8.87 -0.82 54.98
N GLU A 9 7.55 -0.70 55.12
CA GLU A 9 6.59 -1.28 54.17
C GLU A 9 6.76 -0.70 52.75
N LEU A 10 7.04 0.60 52.64
CA LEU A 10 7.30 1.26 51.36
C LEU A 10 8.59 0.74 50.71
N ILE A 11 9.65 0.52 51.49
CA ILE A 11 10.92 -0.04 50.98
C ILE A 11 10.69 -1.46 50.42
N ILE A 12 9.95 -2.30 51.15
CA ILE A 12 9.62 -3.66 50.67
C ILE A 12 8.78 -3.61 49.40
N SER A 13 7.78 -2.73 49.36
CA SER A 13 6.93 -2.53 48.17
C SER A 13 7.77 -2.12 46.95
N LEU A 14 8.75 -1.23 47.13
CA LEU A 14 9.62 -0.75 46.06
C LEU A 14 10.58 -1.84 45.54
N ILE A 15 11.09 -2.70 46.43
CA ILE A 15 11.90 -3.87 46.07
C ILE A 15 11.06 -4.87 45.26
N LEU A 16 9.84 -5.16 45.70
CA LEU A 16 8.93 -6.04 44.96
C LEU A 16 8.57 -5.45 43.60
N PHE A 17 8.28 -4.16 43.54
CA PHE A 17 7.96 -3.47 42.29
C PHE A 17 9.11 -3.51 41.28
N THR A 18 10.34 -3.25 41.72
CA THR A 18 11.53 -3.35 40.85
C THR A 18 11.76 -4.77 40.34
N PHE A 19 11.52 -5.78 41.18
CA PHE A 19 11.66 -7.18 40.76
C PHE A 19 10.61 -7.57 39.71
N ILE A 20 9.35 -7.20 39.94
CA ILE A 20 8.23 -7.45 39.03
C ILE A 20 8.44 -6.73 37.70
N THR A 21 8.77 -5.45 37.73
CA THR A 21 9.02 -4.65 36.52
C THR A 21 10.22 -5.16 35.73
N SER A 22 11.29 -5.57 36.40
CA SER A 22 12.44 -6.19 35.75
C SER A 22 12.06 -7.49 35.03
N LEU A 23 11.26 -8.35 35.67
CA LEU A 23 10.83 -9.63 35.10
C LEU A 23 9.91 -9.42 33.87
N LEU A 24 9.01 -8.45 33.95
CA LEU A 24 8.04 -8.13 32.90
C LEU A 24 8.63 -7.29 31.75
N SER A 25 9.74 -6.58 31.97
CA SER A 25 10.31 -5.66 30.97
C SER A 25 10.64 -6.32 29.63
N LYS A 26 11.31 -7.48 29.66
CA LYS A 26 11.70 -8.24 28.47
C LYS A 26 10.50 -8.77 27.67
N PRO A 27 9.56 -9.54 28.26
CA PRO A 27 8.43 -10.05 27.49
C PRO A 27 7.57 -8.91 26.92
N LEU A 28 7.37 -7.80 27.65
CA LEU A 28 6.66 -6.63 27.13
C LEU A 28 7.35 -6.03 25.89
N MET A 29 8.69 -5.93 25.92
CA MET A 29 9.45 -5.41 24.78
C MET A 29 9.34 -6.35 23.56
N ASP A 30 9.44 -7.66 23.77
CA ASP A 30 9.32 -8.64 22.69
C ASP A 30 7.91 -8.64 22.09
N PHE A 31 6.86 -8.56 22.92
CA PHE A 31 5.47 -8.41 22.44
C PHE A 31 5.29 -7.12 21.64
N TYR A 32 5.89 -6.01 22.08
CA TYR A 32 5.83 -4.75 21.34
C TYR A 32 6.48 -4.86 19.96
N HIS A 33 7.69 -5.42 19.88
CA HIS A 33 8.39 -5.60 18.61
C HIS A 33 7.65 -6.54 17.64
N LEU A 34 7.11 -7.65 18.15
CA LEU A 34 6.33 -8.58 17.34
C LEU A 34 5.06 -7.92 16.78
N ASN A 35 4.33 -7.19 17.63
CA ASN A 35 3.11 -6.52 17.20
C ASN A 35 3.39 -5.39 16.20
N PHE A 36 4.48 -4.63 16.41
CA PHE A 36 4.91 -3.61 15.45
C PHE A 36 5.28 -4.23 14.09
N THR A 37 6.01 -5.34 14.11
CA THR A 37 6.39 -6.06 12.88
C THR A 37 5.15 -6.58 12.16
N ALA A 38 4.20 -7.17 12.89
CA ALA A 38 2.94 -7.66 12.34
C ALA A 38 2.08 -6.52 11.75
N LEU A 39 2.05 -5.36 12.40
CA LEU A 39 1.34 -4.19 11.88
C LEU A 39 1.97 -3.70 10.57
N HIS A 40 3.31 -3.64 10.54
CA HIS A 40 4.04 -3.21 9.35
C HIS A 40 3.85 -4.18 8.17
N THR A 41 3.91 -5.48 8.41
CA THR A 41 3.67 -6.48 7.35
C THR A 41 2.23 -6.43 6.83
N ASN A 42 1.24 -6.25 7.70
CA ASN A 42 -0.16 -6.08 7.30
C ASN A 42 -0.36 -4.83 6.43
N ASN A 43 0.30 -3.72 6.76
CA ASN A 43 0.25 -2.51 5.95
C ASN A 43 0.88 -2.74 4.56
N LEU A 44 2.02 -3.42 4.49
CA LEU A 44 2.66 -3.79 3.21
C LEU A 44 1.77 -4.70 2.36
N ILE A 45 1.14 -5.71 2.98
CA ILE A 45 0.19 -6.61 2.29
C ILE A 45 -0.99 -5.81 1.73
N THR A 46 -1.55 -4.89 2.54
CA THR A 46 -2.66 -4.03 2.11
C THR A 46 -2.27 -3.13 0.94
N GLN A 47 -1.08 -2.51 1.00
CA GLN A 47 -0.55 -1.71 -0.10
C GLN A 47 -0.32 -2.54 -1.36
N ALA A 48 0.20 -3.76 -1.24
CA ALA A 48 0.39 -4.67 -2.36
C ALA A 48 -0.96 -5.04 -3.01
N HIS A 49 -1.98 -5.36 -2.23
CA HIS A 49 -3.33 -5.62 -2.73
C HIS A 49 -3.93 -4.39 -3.45
N LEU A 50 -3.79 -3.20 -2.88
CA LEU A 50 -4.27 -1.97 -3.52
C LEU A 50 -3.54 -1.68 -4.83
N ASN A 51 -2.23 -1.91 -4.89
CA ASN A 51 -1.46 -1.74 -6.11
C ASN A 51 -1.87 -2.77 -7.17
N LEU A 52 -2.10 -4.02 -6.77
CA LEU A 52 -2.59 -5.07 -7.67
C LEU A 52 -3.97 -4.70 -8.24
N LEU A 53 -4.90 -4.25 -7.40
CA LEU A 53 -6.22 -3.78 -7.84
C LEU A 53 -6.13 -2.59 -8.82
N LYS A 54 -5.19 -1.66 -8.60
CA LYS A 54 -4.95 -0.56 -9.55
C LYS A 54 -4.45 -1.07 -10.90
N ILE A 55 -3.51 -2.01 -10.88
CA ILE A 55 -2.97 -2.63 -12.11
C ILE A 55 -4.09 -3.39 -12.83
N GLU A 56 -4.91 -4.15 -12.11
CA GLU A 56 -6.06 -4.88 -12.67
C GLU A 56 -7.04 -3.92 -13.36
N LYS A 57 -7.40 -2.81 -12.72
CA LYS A 57 -8.25 -1.78 -13.33
C LYS A 57 -7.63 -1.15 -14.57
N LEU A 58 -6.33 -0.88 -14.56
CA LEU A 58 -5.62 -0.36 -15.75
C LEU A 58 -5.66 -1.38 -16.89
N ILE A 59 -5.43 -2.66 -16.60
CA ILE A 59 -5.49 -3.75 -17.57
C ILE A 59 -6.92 -3.92 -18.11
N GLN A 60 -7.94 -3.84 -17.26
CA GLN A 60 -9.34 -3.93 -17.65
C GLN A 60 -9.76 -2.78 -18.57
N ASN A 61 -9.14 -1.61 -18.40
CA ASN A 61 -9.35 -0.46 -19.28
C ASN A 61 -8.49 -0.51 -20.56
N CYS A 62 -7.69 -1.55 -20.80
CA CYS A 62 -6.97 -1.69 -22.07
C CYS A 62 -7.88 -2.20 -23.18
N ILE A 63 -7.84 -1.53 -24.33
CA ILE A 63 -8.47 -2.03 -25.58
C ILE A 63 -7.63 -3.16 -26.18
N ASN A 64 -6.31 -3.04 -26.12
CA ASN A 64 -5.39 -4.04 -26.64
C ASN A 64 -4.14 -4.15 -25.76
N ILE A 65 -3.70 -5.38 -25.52
CA ILE A 65 -2.55 -5.71 -24.70
C ILE A 65 -1.55 -6.44 -25.59
N THR A 66 -0.35 -5.89 -25.73
CA THR A 66 0.74 -6.56 -26.44
C THR A 66 1.89 -6.84 -25.47
N PHE A 67 2.35 -8.09 -25.48
CA PHE A 67 3.50 -8.53 -24.72
C PHE A 67 4.71 -8.57 -25.65
N SER A 68 5.74 -7.79 -25.34
CA SER A 68 7.00 -7.78 -26.10
C SER A 68 8.15 -7.85 -25.12
N GLN A 69 8.91 -8.96 -25.13
CA GLN A 69 10.18 -9.18 -24.43
C GLN A 69 10.37 -8.32 -23.15
N ASN A 70 9.50 -8.56 -22.16
CA ASN A 70 9.48 -7.92 -20.82
C ASN A 70 8.78 -6.55 -20.71
N THR A 71 8.06 -6.10 -21.74
CA THR A 71 7.21 -4.90 -21.69
C THR A 71 5.75 -5.27 -21.94
N LEU A 72 4.86 -4.75 -21.10
CA LEU A 72 3.41 -4.77 -21.30
C LEU A 72 3.03 -3.42 -21.89
N LYS A 73 2.60 -3.41 -23.15
CA LYS A 73 2.04 -2.22 -23.80
C LYS A 73 0.53 -2.34 -23.82
N CYS A 74 -0.13 -1.44 -23.11
CA CYS A 74 -1.58 -1.32 -23.03
C CYS A 74 -2.02 -0.07 -23.79
N LEU A 75 -2.93 -0.23 -24.75
CA LEU A 75 -3.67 0.89 -25.33
C LEU A 75 -4.91 1.15 -24.48
N LEU A 76 -4.93 2.24 -23.72
CA LEU A 76 -6.05 2.58 -22.83
C LEU A 76 -7.30 2.96 -23.62
N LYS A 77 -8.45 2.53 -23.13
CA LYS A 77 -9.78 2.86 -23.64
C LYS A 77 -10.12 4.29 -23.25
N ASP A 78 -10.04 5.19 -24.21
CA ASP A 78 -10.51 6.57 -24.10
C ASP A 78 -11.91 6.68 -24.74
N GLU A 79 -12.78 7.55 -24.24
CA GLU A 79 -14.16 7.72 -24.75
C GLU A 79 -14.18 8.16 -26.23
N LEU A 80 -13.08 8.76 -26.69
CA LEU A 80 -12.92 9.26 -28.05
C LEU A 80 -12.30 8.23 -29.01
N ILE A 81 -11.73 7.13 -28.50
CA ILE A 81 -10.94 6.18 -29.29
C ILE A 81 -11.60 4.79 -29.26
N SER A 82 -12.04 4.31 -30.43
CA SER A 82 -12.61 2.97 -30.61
C SER A 82 -11.77 2.15 -31.57
N LEU A 83 -11.42 0.92 -31.17
CA LEU A 83 -10.92 -0.06 -32.13
C LEU A 83 -12.07 -0.72 -32.87
N LYS A 84 -12.05 -0.61 -34.20
CA LYS A 84 -12.85 -1.45 -35.11
C LYS A 84 -11.87 -2.16 -36.03
N ASP A 85 -11.99 -3.48 -36.19
CA ASP A 85 -11.13 -4.28 -37.08
C ASP A 85 -9.61 -4.05 -36.89
N ASN A 86 -9.14 -4.01 -35.63
CA ASN A 86 -7.74 -3.72 -35.27
C ASN A 86 -7.17 -2.36 -35.73
N LYS A 87 -8.01 -1.45 -36.22
CA LYS A 87 -7.64 -0.08 -36.58
C LYS A 87 -8.23 0.91 -35.58
N LEU A 88 -7.43 1.90 -35.18
CA LEU A 88 -7.82 2.97 -34.27
C LEU A 88 -8.74 3.95 -35.02
N TYR A 89 -9.98 4.10 -34.55
CA TYR A 89 -10.93 5.07 -35.05
C TYR A 89 -11.29 6.07 -33.95
N LEU A 90 -11.23 7.36 -34.26
CA LEU A 90 -11.77 8.41 -33.40
C LEU A 90 -13.28 8.48 -33.59
N ILE A 91 -14.06 8.25 -32.53
CA ILE A 91 -15.52 8.46 -32.57
C ILE A 91 -15.75 9.94 -32.27
N ASN A 92 -16.51 10.64 -33.13
CA ASN A 92 -16.67 12.10 -33.20
C ASN A 92 -15.51 12.89 -33.83
N SER A 93 -15.00 12.41 -34.97
CA SER A 93 -14.13 13.19 -35.87
C SER A 93 -14.89 14.33 -36.59
N ALA A 94 -15.38 15.32 -35.84
CA ALA A 94 -15.55 16.68 -36.37
C ALA A 94 -14.19 17.44 -36.42
N LEU A 95 -13.13 16.83 -35.90
CA LEU A 95 -11.75 17.26 -36.13
C LEU A 95 -11.18 16.49 -37.31
N ILE A 96 -11.51 16.97 -38.51
CA ILE A 96 -10.78 16.63 -39.73
C ILE A 96 -9.36 17.19 -39.53
N LEU A 97 -8.36 16.28 -39.44
CA LEU A 97 -6.96 16.66 -39.39
C LEU A 97 -6.55 17.14 -40.79
N GLU A 98 -6.74 18.44 -41.01
CA GLU A 98 -6.16 19.14 -42.15
C GLU A 98 -4.65 19.21 -41.88
N ASN A 99 -3.89 18.37 -42.59
CA ASN A 99 -2.44 18.35 -42.73
C ASN A 99 -1.67 17.21 -42.02
N ASN A 100 -0.78 16.60 -42.79
CA ASN A 100 -0.47 15.18 -42.79
C ASN A 100 0.76 14.78 -41.94
N HIS A 101 1.14 15.54 -40.90
CA HIS A 101 2.47 15.33 -40.31
C HIS A 101 2.65 15.49 -38.79
N THR A 102 1.60 15.66 -37.99
CA THR A 102 1.81 15.73 -36.54
C THR A 102 0.81 14.87 -35.80
N LEU A 103 1.35 13.79 -35.26
CA LEU A 103 0.71 12.88 -34.30
C LEU A 103 -0.05 13.67 -33.23
N TYR A 104 -1.33 13.36 -33.06
CA TYR A 104 -2.08 13.72 -31.88
C TYR A 104 -1.48 12.97 -30.68
N SER A 105 -0.95 13.72 -29.71
CA SER A 105 -0.53 13.18 -28.42
C SER A 105 -1.67 13.39 -27.43
N PRO A 106 -2.33 12.33 -26.92
CA PRO A 106 -2.93 12.39 -25.60
C PRO A 106 -1.84 12.55 -24.52
#